data_AF-A0ABD0RPH0-F1
#
_entry.id   AF-A0ABD0RPH0-F1
#
_cell.length_a   1.000
_cell.length_b   1.000
_cell.length_c   1.000
_cell.angle_alpha   90.00
_cell.angle_beta   90.00
_cell.angle_gamma   90.00
#
_symmetry.space_group_name_H-M   'P 1'
#
loop_
_entity.id
_entity.type
_entity.pdbx_description
1 polymer ?
#
loop_
_entity_poly.entity_id
_entity_poly.type
_entity_poly.pdbx_seq_one_letter_code
_entity_poly.pdbx_strand_id
1 'polypeptide(L)'
;LTTSVDAVVAICVIFAMSFIPASFILYLIQERVTKAKHLQFVSGVSPLVYWVANFFWDMINYTVSTAMVVGIFVGFDKKCYTSPTNLPALVALLSLYGWSVTPMMYPMSYMFNVPSTAYVSLSCINLFIGINSSAITFILELFENNR
;
A
#
# COMPACT_ATOMS: atom_id res chain seq x y z
N LEU A 1 23.84 -13.36 -9.08
CA LEU A 1 23.33 -12.42 -10.10
C LEU A 1 21.81 -12.43 -10.19
N THR A 2 21.15 -13.58 -10.11
CA THR A 2 19.68 -13.69 -10.06
C THR A 2 19.10 -13.06 -8.78
N THR A 3 19.68 -13.35 -7.61
CA THR A 3 19.27 -12.80 -6.30
C THR A 3 19.32 -11.26 -6.25
N SER A 4 20.36 -10.64 -6.81
CA SER A 4 20.47 -9.18 -6.86
C SER A 4 19.42 -8.53 -7.77
N VAL A 5 19.06 -9.17 -8.88
CA VAL A 5 18.00 -8.66 -9.77
C VAL A 5 16.63 -8.83 -9.11
N ASP A 6 16.39 -9.95 -8.43
CA ASP A 6 15.12 -10.20 -7.74
C ASP A 6 14.93 -9.24 -6.54
N ALA A 7 16.00 -8.90 -5.82
CA ALA A 7 15.98 -7.88 -4.76
C ALA A 7 15.64 -6.48 -5.30
N VAL A 8 16.20 -6.08 -6.45
CA VAL A 8 15.88 -4.79 -7.08
C VAL A 8 14.41 -4.74 -7.52
N VAL A 9 13.89 -5.82 -8.10
CA VAL A 9 12.46 -5.92 -8.46
C VAL A 9 11.57 -5.78 -7.22
N ALA A 10 11.92 -6.43 -6.11
CA ALA A 10 11.18 -6.32 -4.86
C ALA A 10 11.16 -4.86 -4.33
N ILE A 11 12.30 -4.16 -4.37
CA ILE A 11 12.39 -2.75 -3.96
C ILE A 11 11.52 -1.86 -4.85
N CYS A 12 11.53 -2.07 -6.17
CA CYS A 12 10.68 -1.33 -7.11
C CYS A 12 9.19 -1.56 -6.83
N VAL A 13 8.79 -2.78 -6.48
CA VAL A 13 7.40 -3.11 -6.12
C VAL A 13 7.02 -2.43 -4.80
N ILE A 14 7.88 -2.48 -3.79
CA ILE A 14 7.67 -1.78 -2.51
C ILE A 14 7.51 -0.27 -2.73
N PHE A 15 8.32 0.31 -3.63
CA PHE A 15 8.21 1.71 -4.02
C PHE A 15 6.83 2.00 -4.62
N ALA A 16 6.42 1.28 -5.65
CA ALA A 16 5.12 1.46 -6.30
C ALA A 16 3.95 1.28 -5.32
N MET A 17 4.01 0.26 -4.47
CA MET A 17 2.97 -0.05 -3.50
C MET A 17 2.88 0.97 -2.36
N SER A 18 3.93 1.76 -2.10
CA SER A 18 3.92 2.80 -1.07
C SER A 18 3.11 4.04 -1.47
N PHE A 19 3.00 4.34 -2.77
CA PHE A 19 2.27 5.51 -3.29
C PHE A 19 0.76 5.30 -3.36
N ILE A 20 0.32 4.07 -3.63
CA ILE A 20 -1.10 3.72 -3.78
C ILE A 20 -1.92 4.11 -2.53
N PRO A 21 -1.59 3.64 -1.31
CA PRO A 21 -2.35 4.01 -0.11
C PRO A 21 -2.19 5.48 0.27
N ALA A 22 -1.04 6.10 -0.01
CA ALA A 22 -0.83 7.53 0.19
C ALA A 22 -1.80 8.37 -0.65
N SER A 23 -2.16 7.89 -1.85
CA SER A 23 -3.11 8.55 -2.74
C SER A 23 -4.55 8.56 -2.22
N PHE A 24 -5.00 7.52 -1.50
CA PHE A 24 -6.35 7.47 -0.93
C PHE A 24 -6.53 8.48 0.22
N ILE A 25 -5.47 8.70 0.99
CA ILE A 25 -5.47 9.65 2.11
C ILE A 25 -5.58 11.09 1.62
N LEU A 26 -5.05 11.40 0.44
CA LEU A 26 -5.20 12.73 -0.17
C LEU A 26 -6.66 13.12 -0.31
N TYR A 27 -7.48 12.19 -0.81
CA TYR A 27 -8.91 12.41 -1.00
C TYR A 27 -9.60 12.69 0.34
N LEU A 28 -9.27 11.90 1.37
CA LEU A 28 -9.83 12.06 2.71
C LEU A 28 -9.48 13.42 3.35
N ILE A 29 -8.23 13.88 3.18
CA ILE A 29 -7.80 15.18 3.70
C ILE A 29 -8.44 16.31 2.89
N GLN A 30 -8.57 16.17 1.57
CA GLN A 30 -9.29 17.16 0.76
C GLN A 30 -10.76 17.28 1.18
N GLU A 31 -11.46 16.19 1.44
CA GLU A 31 -12.85 16.22 1.93
C GLU A 31 -12.97 16.90 3.31
N ARG A 32 -11.95 16.76 4.18
CA ARG A 32 -11.89 17.47 5.46
C ARG A 32 -11.68 18.98 5.26
N VAL A 33 -10.73 19.37 4.41
CA VAL A 33 -10.35 20.78 4.18
C VAL A 33 -11.46 21.54 3.45
N THR A 34 -12.14 20.90 2.50
CA THR A 34 -13.29 21.48 1.77
C THR A 34 -14.59 21.49 2.60
N LYS A 35 -14.58 20.91 3.80
CA LYS A 35 -15.76 20.69 4.66
C LYS A 35 -16.87 19.84 4.04
N ALA A 36 -16.59 19.11 2.95
CA ALA A 36 -17.55 18.18 2.35
C ALA A 36 -18.03 17.11 3.35
N LYS A 37 -17.13 16.64 4.22
CA LYS A 37 -17.47 15.74 5.33
C LYS A 37 -18.50 16.33 6.28
N HIS A 38 -18.43 17.63 6.57
CA HIS A 38 -19.39 18.31 7.43
C HIS A 38 -20.77 18.43 6.75
N LEU A 39 -20.80 18.71 5.44
CA LEU A 39 -22.04 18.73 4.67
C LEU A 39 -22.73 17.36 4.62
N GLN A 40 -21.97 16.27 4.48
CA GLN A 40 -22.52 14.91 4.54
C GLN A 40 -23.11 14.59 5.93
N PHE A 41 -22.48 15.07 7.00
CA PHE A 41 -23.02 14.95 8.37
C PHE A 41 -24.30 15.75 8.58
N VAL A 42 -24.35 16.98 8.08
CA VAL A 42 -25.55 17.83 8.15
C VAL A 42 -26.70 17.21 7.32
N SER A 43 -26.37 16.43 6.29
CA SER A 43 -27.34 15.69 5.47
C SER A 43 -27.83 14.38 6.11
N GLY A 44 -27.42 14.08 7.36
CA GLY A 44 -27.91 12.93 8.12
C GLY A 44 -27.11 11.63 7.95
N VAL A 45 -25.95 11.66 7.29
CA VAL A 45 -25.08 10.48 7.19
C VAL A 45 -24.40 10.20 8.53
N SER A 46 -24.54 8.97 9.03
CA SER A 46 -23.87 8.58 10.27
C SER A 46 -22.34 8.41 10.06
N PRO A 47 -21.51 8.68 11.08
CA PRO A 47 -20.06 8.63 10.93
C PRO A 47 -19.56 7.25 10.52
N LEU A 48 -20.18 6.19 11.04
CA LEU A 48 -19.82 4.81 10.75
C LEU A 48 -20.04 4.46 9.28
N VAL A 49 -21.16 4.88 8.69
CA VAL A 49 -21.46 4.61 7.27
C VAL A 49 -20.45 5.31 6.36
N TYR A 50 -20.05 6.54 6.70
CA TYR A 50 -19.00 7.25 5.97
C TYR A 50 -17.66 6.50 5.98
N TRP A 51 -17.23 6.02 7.14
CA TRP A 51 -15.95 5.30 7.27
C TRP A 51 -15.97 3.96 6.55
N VAL A 52 -17.05 3.19 6.70
CA VAL A 52 -17.19 1.89 6.04
C VAL A 52 -17.29 2.05 4.52
N ALA A 53 -18.03 3.05 4.02
CA ALA A 53 -18.13 3.32 2.60
C ALA A 53 -16.78 3.72 1.99
N ASN A 54 -16.02 4.61 2.66
CA ASN A 54 -14.68 4.99 2.22
C ASN A 54 -13.71 3.80 2.24
N PHE A 55 -13.72 3.01 3.31
CA PHE A 55 -12.88 1.81 3.39
C PHE A 55 -13.21 0.81 2.26
N PHE A 56 -14.49 0.62 1.96
CA PHE A 56 -14.92 -0.26 0.87
C PHE A 56 -14.49 0.27 -0.49
N TRP A 57 -14.60 1.58 -0.72
CA TRP A 57 -14.14 2.24 -1.93
C TRP A 57 -12.63 2.14 -2.11
N ASP A 58 -11.86 2.39 -1.05
CA ASP A 58 -10.40 2.27 -1.05
C ASP A 58 -9.97 0.82 -1.32
N MET A 59 -10.68 -0.18 -0.76
CA MET A 59 -10.43 -1.59 -1.03
C MET A 59 -10.67 -2.00 -2.48
N ILE A 60 -11.74 -1.50 -3.11
CA ILE A 60 -12.01 -1.75 -4.54
C ILE A 60 -10.87 -1.18 -5.40
N ASN A 61 -10.49 0.08 -5.16
CA ASN A 61 -9.41 0.73 -5.92
C ASN A 61 -8.05 0.07 -5.70
N TYR A 62 -7.79 -0.36 -4.46
CA TYR A 62 -6.59 -1.11 -4.13
C TYR A 62 -6.54 -2.45 -4.86
N THR A 63 -7.65 -3.19 -4.90
CA THR A 63 -7.75 -4.48 -5.59
C THR A 63 -7.45 -4.36 -7.09
N VAL A 64 -7.92 -3.29 -7.75
CA VAL A 64 -7.60 -3.00 -9.16
C VAL A 64 -6.09 -2.79 -9.34
N SER A 65 -5.47 -2.02 -8.44
CA SER A 65 -4.03 -1.75 -8.51
C SER A 65 -3.20 -3.01 -8.28
N THR A 66 -3.58 -3.84 -7.29
CA THR A 66 -2.97 -5.15 -7.04
C THR A 66 -3.12 -6.08 -8.23
N ALA A 67 -4.29 -6.12 -8.88
CA ALA A 67 -4.53 -6.94 -10.06
C ALA A 67 -3.61 -6.54 -11.23
N MET A 68 -3.35 -5.24 -11.43
CA MET A 68 -2.38 -4.80 -12.44
C MET A 68 -0.96 -5.28 -12.14
N VAL A 69 -0.51 -5.19 -10.88
CA VAL A 69 0.82 -5.68 -10.46
C VAL A 69 0.94 -7.19 -10.70
N VAL A 70 -0.09 -7.96 -10.31
CA VAL A 70 -0.14 -9.41 -10.55
C VAL A 70 -0.13 -9.72 -12.04
N GLY A 71 -0.88 -8.96 -12.86
CA GLY A 71 -0.92 -9.12 -14.32
C GLY A 71 0.46 -8.91 -14.96
N ILE A 72 1.24 -7.93 -14.50
CA ILE A 72 2.62 -7.72 -14.94
C ILE A 72 3.48 -8.94 -14.59
N PHE A 73 3.39 -9.45 -13.35
CA PHE A 73 4.14 -10.63 -12.94
C PHE A 73 3.81 -11.89 -13.75
N VAL A 74 2.54 -12.08 -14.09
CA VAL A 74 2.09 -13.19 -14.95
C VAL A 74 2.59 -13.00 -16.39
N GLY A 75 2.52 -11.79 -16.94
CA GLY A 75 2.97 -11.50 -18.31
C GLY A 75 4.47 -11.61 -18.54
N PHE A 76 5.29 -11.41 -17.50
CA PHE A 76 6.76 -11.57 -17.57
C PHE A 76 7.25 -13.01 -17.38
N ASP A 77 6.35 -13.97 -17.16
CA ASP A 77 6.60 -15.43 -17.11
C ASP A 77 7.82 -15.86 -16.26
N LYS A 78 8.04 -15.17 -15.13
CA LYS A 78 9.08 -15.54 -14.17
C LYS A 78 8.60 -16.75 -13.35
N LYS A 79 9.08 -17.96 -13.71
CA LYS A 79 8.83 -19.25 -13.02
C LYS A 79 8.91 -19.21 -11.47
N CYS A 80 9.63 -18.26 -10.87
CA CYS A 80 9.68 -18.06 -9.41
C CYS A 80 8.35 -17.54 -8.80
N TYR A 81 7.53 -16.81 -9.56
CA TYR A 81 6.26 -16.21 -9.10
C TYR A 81 5.01 -16.84 -9.74
N THR A 82 5.12 -17.45 -10.93
CA THR A 82 3.99 -18.06 -11.68
C THR A 82 3.69 -19.51 -11.29
N SER A 83 4.39 -20.09 -10.32
CA SER A 83 4.07 -21.44 -9.86
C SER A 83 2.69 -21.44 -9.19
N PRO A 84 1.79 -22.40 -9.50
CA PRO A 84 0.40 -22.39 -9.02
C PRO A 84 0.27 -22.40 -7.50
N THR A 85 1.33 -22.79 -6.78
CA THR A 85 1.41 -22.76 -5.31
C THR A 85 1.78 -21.39 -4.75
N ASN A 86 2.53 -20.56 -5.49
CA ASN A 86 3.09 -19.29 -5.01
C ASN A 86 2.22 -18.07 -5.41
N LEU A 87 1.50 -18.18 -6.52
CA LEU A 87 0.60 -17.14 -7.03
C LEU A 87 -0.49 -16.76 -6.00
N PRO A 88 -1.19 -17.71 -5.35
CA PRO A 88 -2.17 -17.41 -4.31
C PRO A 88 -1.52 -16.73 -3.09
N ALA A 89 -0.31 -17.15 -2.72
CA ALA A 89 0.42 -16.57 -1.59
C ALA A 89 0.82 -15.11 -1.85
N LEU A 90 1.28 -14.80 -3.07
CA LEU A 90 1.62 -13.43 -3.47
C LEU A 90 0.38 -12.52 -3.49
N VAL A 91 -0.74 -13.00 -4.04
CA VAL A 91 -2.01 -12.27 -4.04
C VAL A 91 -2.51 -12.04 -2.62
N ALA A 92 -2.44 -13.06 -1.76
CA ALA A 92 -2.83 -12.94 -0.36
C ALA A 92 -1.95 -11.94 0.40
N LEU A 93 -0.63 -11.96 0.19
CA LEU A 93 0.32 -11.01 0.78
C LEU A 93 0.00 -9.56 0.39
N LEU A 94 -0.24 -9.32 -0.91
CA LEU A 94 -0.59 -7.98 -1.38
C LEU A 94 -1.95 -7.54 -0.82
N SER A 95 -2.93 -8.43 -0.80
CA SER A 95 -4.27 -8.13 -0.25
C SER A 95 -4.21 -7.79 1.25
N LEU A 96 -3.45 -8.57 2.03
CA LEU A 96 -3.25 -8.35 3.47
C LEU A 96 -2.45 -7.07 3.74
N TYR A 97 -1.49 -6.73 2.86
CA TYR A 97 -0.76 -5.47 2.95
C TYR A 97 -1.71 -4.28 2.77
N GLY A 98 -2.57 -4.31 1.74
CA GLY A 98 -3.63 -3.31 1.55
C GLY A 98 -4.50 -3.17 2.78
N TRP A 99 -5.01 -4.29 3.28
CA TRP A 99 -5.87 -4.36 4.48
C TRP A 99 -5.22 -3.82 5.75
N SER A 100 -3.90 -3.97 5.91
CA SER A 100 -3.20 -3.50 7.11
C SER A 100 -2.81 -2.03 7.00
N VAL A 101 -2.42 -1.57 5.82
CA VAL A 101 -1.93 -0.20 5.61
C VAL A 101 -3.06 0.82 5.61
N THR A 102 -4.23 0.52 5.03
CA THR A 102 -5.35 1.49 5.01
C THR A 102 -5.77 1.91 6.42
N PRO A 103 -6.11 0.98 7.35
CA PRO A 103 -6.47 1.30 8.73
C PRO A 103 -5.39 2.06 9.50
N MET A 104 -4.12 1.71 9.30
CA MET A 104 -2.99 2.36 9.95
C MET A 104 -2.83 3.83 9.51
N MET A 105 -3.25 4.14 8.29
CA MET A 105 -3.04 5.45 7.68
C MET A 105 -4.15 6.47 7.93
N TYR A 106 -5.39 6.03 8.22
CA TYR A 106 -6.49 6.95 8.55
C TYR A 106 -6.25 7.82 9.80
N PRO A 107 -5.70 7.31 10.93
CA PRO A 107 -5.38 8.15 12.10
C PRO A 107 -4.34 9.22 11.77
N MET A 108 -3.38 8.88 10.89
CA MET A 108 -2.31 9.79 10.53
C MET A 108 -2.81 10.93 9.64
N SER A 109 -3.93 10.76 8.93
CA SER A 109 -4.58 11.83 8.18
C SER A 109 -5.05 13.00 9.06
N TYR A 110 -5.31 12.77 10.35
CA TYR A 110 -5.74 13.83 11.27
C TYR A 110 -4.61 14.76 11.72
N MET A 111 -3.37 14.28 11.64
CA MET A 111 -2.18 15.05 12.03
C MET A 111 -1.79 16.09 10.97
N PHE A 112 -2.29 15.95 9.73
CA PHE A 112 -1.95 16.83 8.62
C PHE A 112 -3.14 17.72 8.21
N ASN A 113 -2.86 19.01 8.00
CA ASN A 113 -3.84 19.99 7.50
C ASN A 113 -3.69 20.28 6.00
N VAL A 114 -2.53 19.95 5.41
CA VAL A 114 -2.24 20.18 3.98
C VAL A 114 -2.16 18.82 3.27
N PRO A 115 -3.03 18.53 2.30
CA PRO A 115 -3.07 17.24 1.60
C PRO A 115 -1.74 16.88 0.92
N SER A 116 -1.15 17.82 0.16
CA SER A 116 0.09 17.58 -0.58
C SER A 116 1.26 17.24 0.34
N THR A 117 1.39 17.92 1.47
CA THR A 117 2.40 17.62 2.49
C THR A 117 2.18 16.23 3.10
N ALA A 118 0.93 15.85 3.38
CA ALA A 118 0.60 14.52 3.89
C ALA A 118 0.97 13.41 2.90
N TYR A 119 0.69 13.60 1.61
CA TYR A 119 1.06 12.62 0.58
C TYR A 119 2.55 12.36 0.54
N VAL A 120 3.36 13.43 0.50
CA VAL A 120 4.82 13.30 0.46
C VAL A 120 5.35 12.69 1.76
N SER A 121 4.90 13.15 2.92
CA SER A 121 5.38 12.64 4.21
C SER A 121 5.03 11.16 4.43
N LEU A 122 3.79 10.76 4.14
CA LEU A 122 3.32 9.39 4.29
C LEU A 122 3.99 8.44 3.30
N SER A 123 4.19 8.89 2.05
CA SER A 123 4.97 8.14 1.07
C SER A 123 6.41 7.94 1.54
N CYS A 124 7.05 8.97 2.09
CA CYS A 124 8.40 8.87 2.65
C CYS A 124 8.48 7.91 3.85
N ILE A 125 7.50 7.94 4.76
CA ILE A 125 7.46 7.03 5.92
C ILE A 125 7.31 5.57 5.45
N ASN A 126 6.37 5.30 4.54
CA ASN A 126 6.20 3.96 3.97
C ASN A 126 7.47 3.47 3.27
N LEU A 127 8.12 4.34 2.49
CA LEU A 127 9.36 4.03 1.80
C LEU A 127 10.49 3.71 2.78
N PHE A 128 10.61 4.48 3.86
CA PHE A 128 11.63 4.24 4.88
C PHE A 128 11.43 2.89 5.55
N ILE A 129 10.19 2.56 5.94
CA ILE A 129 9.84 1.26 6.52
C ILE A 129 10.16 0.12 5.52
N GLY A 130 9.77 0.29 4.26
CA GLY A 130 10.03 -0.69 3.20
C GLY A 130 11.51 -0.97 2.96
N ILE A 131 12.33 0.08 2.86
CA ILE A 131 13.78 -0.06 2.66
C ILE A 131 14.43 -0.73 3.87
N ASN A 132 14.11 -0.29 5.10
CA ASN A 132 14.67 -0.90 6.31
C ASN A 132 14.30 -2.37 6.41
N SER A 133 13.05 -2.74 6.13
CA SER A 133 12.64 -4.15 6.12
C SER A 133 13.41 -4.96 5.09
N SER A 134 13.58 -4.45 3.87
CA SER A 134 14.34 -5.15 2.83
C SER A 134 15.84 -5.29 3.18
N ALA A 135 16.42 -4.28 3.81
CA ALA A 135 17.81 -4.33 4.27
C ALA A 135 18.01 -5.38 5.36
N ILE A 136 17.07 -5.49 6.30
CA ILE A 136 17.10 -6.52 7.35
C ILE A 136 17.03 -7.92 6.73
N THR A 137 16.11 -8.16 5.80
CA THR A 137 16.00 -9.46 5.12
C THR A 137 17.27 -9.82 4.37
N PHE A 138 17.87 -8.86 3.66
CA PHE A 138 19.14 -9.08 2.94
C PHE A 138 20.30 -9.43 3.89
N ILE A 139 20.39 -8.73 5.03
CA ILE A 139 21.41 -9.02 6.06
C ILE A 139 21.20 -10.42 6.65
N LEU A 140 19.96 -10.81 6.94
CA LEU A 140 19.62 -12.13 7.45
C LEU A 140 20.01 -13.24 6.45
N GLU A 141 19.66 -13.09 5.18
CA GLU A 141 20.07 -14.02 4.11
C GLU A 141 21.60 -14.13 4.02
N LEU A 142 22.32 -13.01 4.15
CA LEU A 142 23.78 -13.00 4.09
C LEU A 142 24.41 -13.75 5.27
N PHE A 143 23.83 -13.67 6.46
CA PHE A 143 24.29 -14.44 7.63
C PHE A 143 24.00 -15.94 7.50
N GLU A 144 22.82 -16.31 6.99
CA GLU A 144 22.42 -17.70 6.82
C GLU A 144 23.25 -18.40 5.73
N ASN A 145 23.61 -17.69 4.66
CA ASN A 145 24.41 -18.22 3.56
C ASN A 145 25.92 -18.31 3.87
N ASN A 146 26.38 -17.69 4.96
CA ASN A 146 27.77 -17.73 5.41
C ASN A 146 28.03 -18.80 6.50
N ARG A 147 27.02 -19.61 6.82
CA ARG A 147 27.08 -20.72 7.77
C ARG A 147 26.96 -22.05 7.04
#